data_AF-A0A2D5H9E6-F1
#
_entry.id   AF-A0A2D5H9E6-F1
#
_cell.length_a   1.000
_cell.length_b   1.000
_cell.length_c   1.000
_cell.angle_alpha   90.00
_cell.angle_beta   90.00
_cell.angle_gamma   90.00
#
_symmetry.space_group_name_H-M   'P 1'
#
loop_
_entity.id
_entity.type
_entity.pdbx_description
1 polymer ?
#
loop_
_entity_poly.entity_id
_entity_poly.type
_entity_poly.pdbx_seq_one_letter_code
_entity_poly.pdbx_strand_id
1 'polypeptide(L)'
;GPGGKPTIRATGPMRFECVEPFQRWTARFEGPVAETSAQEILEDPDFEEKKWVDVAFDIDMEMAAVPWQPGTMTPEAAAAMGGKQGDFMSPRYEQLFHCTGTLTVDGKAHDFKANGLRIRRTGFRAFAGFTGHCWMSAIFPDGRGFGLNAYPPRDDGEPTYEEAWVIDSDGRRVGARPLELPWLRKLVTGGEAVPLVLETLEGKRIAIDGVTFTNTRSRGGHVLPPDWPKDWPIVQQSHAFYTWDGVRTTGMIERSSKPSVMDL
;
A
#
# COMPACT_ATOMS: atom_id res chain seq x y z
N GLY A 1 -24.13 -4.21 -13.85
CA GLY A 1 -24.78 -4.70 -12.62
C GLY A 1 -26.23 -4.28 -12.51
N PRO A 2 -26.91 -4.56 -11.38
CA PRO A 2 -28.36 -4.39 -11.18
C PRO A 2 -28.97 -2.99 -11.42
N GLY A 3 -28.15 -1.97 -11.67
CA GLY A 3 -28.57 -0.61 -12.04
C GLY A 3 -28.00 -0.10 -13.37
N GLY A 4 -27.63 -0.98 -14.30
CA GLY A 4 -27.10 -0.62 -15.63
C GLY A 4 -25.69 -0.03 -15.66
N LYS A 5 -25.04 0.14 -14.49
CA LYS A 5 -23.67 0.67 -14.39
C LYS A 5 -22.62 -0.42 -14.64
N PRO A 6 -21.45 -0.07 -15.22
CA PRO A 6 -20.30 -0.95 -15.28
C PRO A 6 -19.85 -1.32 -13.87
N THR A 7 -19.90 -2.61 -13.55
CA THR A 7 -19.46 -3.17 -12.27
C THR A 7 -18.13 -3.91 -12.37
N ILE A 8 -17.61 -4.07 -13.59
CA ILE A 8 -16.42 -4.88 -13.88
C ILE A 8 -15.33 -3.97 -14.46
N ARG A 9 -14.11 -4.13 -13.96
CA ARG A 9 -12.90 -3.60 -14.58
C ARG A 9 -11.92 -4.73 -14.81
N ALA A 10 -11.55 -4.97 -16.07
CA ALA A 10 -10.70 -6.07 -16.46
C ALA A 10 -9.68 -5.64 -17.50
N THR A 11 -8.52 -6.28 -17.50
CA THR A 11 -7.50 -6.18 -18.55
C THR A 11 -6.58 -7.41 -18.50
N GLY A 12 -6.32 -8.01 -19.66
CA GLY A 12 -5.57 -9.27 -19.73
C GLY A 12 -6.14 -10.35 -18.78
N PRO A 13 -5.30 -11.03 -17.99
CA PRO A 13 -5.73 -12.08 -17.06
C PRO A 13 -6.44 -11.56 -15.80
N MET A 14 -6.48 -10.25 -15.57
CA MET A 14 -6.95 -9.64 -14.32
C MET A 14 -8.37 -9.09 -14.45
N ARG A 15 -9.20 -9.34 -13.42
CA ARG A 15 -10.58 -8.88 -13.33
C ARG A 15 -10.96 -8.46 -11.90
N PHE A 16 -11.60 -7.30 -11.77
CA PHE A 16 -12.22 -6.83 -10.53
C PHE A 16 -13.72 -6.63 -10.72
N GLU A 17 -14.53 -7.07 -9.75
CA GLU A 17 -15.98 -6.85 -9.71
C GLU A 17 -16.40 -6.07 -8.48
N CYS A 18 -17.20 -5.04 -8.70
CA CYS A 18 -18.03 -4.44 -7.66
C CYS A 18 -19.31 -5.25 -7.53
N VAL A 19 -19.41 -6.10 -6.50
CA VAL A 19 -20.64 -6.84 -6.18
C VAL A 19 -21.62 -5.88 -5.50
N GLU A 20 -21.16 -5.20 -4.45
CA GLU A 20 -21.91 -4.19 -3.72
C GLU A 20 -21.02 -2.97 -3.43
N PRO A 21 -21.38 -1.76 -3.92
CA PRO A 21 -20.55 -0.57 -3.74
C PRO A 21 -20.16 -0.34 -2.28
N PHE A 22 -18.85 -0.20 -2.06
CA PHE A 22 -18.23 0.02 -0.76
C PHE A 22 -18.48 -1.06 0.31
N GLN A 23 -19.06 -2.22 -0.08
CA GLN A 23 -19.33 -3.34 0.82
C GLN A 23 -18.65 -4.62 0.37
N ARG A 24 -18.81 -5.01 -0.92
CA ARG A 24 -18.32 -6.29 -1.41
C ARG A 24 -17.70 -6.21 -2.80
N TRP A 25 -16.53 -6.82 -2.95
CA TRP A 25 -15.79 -6.91 -4.21
C TRP A 25 -15.29 -8.33 -4.45
N THR A 26 -15.12 -8.70 -5.72
CA THR A 26 -14.31 -9.88 -6.08
C THR A 26 -13.12 -9.48 -6.95
N ALA A 27 -12.03 -10.24 -6.85
CA ALA A 27 -10.87 -10.12 -7.73
C ALA A 27 -10.49 -11.52 -8.24
N ARG A 28 -10.23 -11.62 -9.54
CA ARG A 28 -9.76 -12.85 -10.17
C ARG A 28 -8.58 -12.56 -11.08
N PHE A 29 -7.62 -13.47 -11.04
CA PHE A 29 -6.52 -13.54 -11.98
C PHE A 29 -6.39 -14.98 -12.48
N GLU A 30 -6.07 -15.15 -13.77
CA GLU A 30 -5.73 -16.46 -14.34
C GLU A 30 -4.80 -16.26 -15.53
N GLY A 31 -3.53 -16.62 -15.36
CA GLY A 31 -2.54 -16.50 -16.41
C GLY A 31 -1.12 -16.85 -15.97
N PRO A 32 -0.17 -16.88 -16.93
CA PRO A 32 1.21 -17.16 -16.63
C PRO A 32 1.87 -15.96 -15.93
N VAL A 33 2.72 -16.22 -14.94
CA VAL A 33 3.58 -15.22 -14.29
C VAL A 33 5.03 -15.68 -14.33
N ALA A 34 5.96 -14.74 -14.49
CA ALA A 34 7.38 -15.04 -14.39
C ALA A 34 7.72 -15.51 -12.98
N GLU A 35 8.42 -16.64 -12.88
CA GLU A 35 8.92 -17.15 -11.61
C GLU A 35 10.20 -16.40 -11.23
N THR A 36 10.20 -15.81 -10.04
CA THR A 36 11.33 -15.07 -9.50
C THR A 36 11.24 -15.05 -7.97
N SER A 37 12.27 -14.52 -7.31
CA SER A 37 12.28 -14.29 -5.87
C SER A 37 12.54 -12.82 -5.54
N ALA A 38 12.12 -12.41 -4.35
CA ALA A 38 12.49 -11.09 -3.83
C ALA A 38 14.00 -10.88 -3.85
N GLN A 39 14.80 -11.90 -3.54
CA GLN A 39 16.25 -11.83 -3.53
C GLN A 39 16.82 -11.58 -4.93
N GLU A 40 16.34 -12.32 -5.93
CA GLU A 40 16.74 -12.13 -7.33
C GLU A 40 16.41 -10.72 -7.83
N ILE A 41 15.21 -10.21 -7.52
CA ILE A 41 14.81 -8.84 -7.87
C ILE A 41 15.72 -7.78 -7.24
N LEU A 42 16.30 -8.05 -6.07
CA LEU A 42 17.25 -7.16 -5.39
C LEU A 42 18.64 -7.22 -6.00
N GLU A 43 19.14 -8.41 -6.27
CA GLU A 43 20.49 -8.65 -6.82
C GLU A 43 20.60 -8.31 -8.30
N ASP A 44 19.58 -8.68 -9.09
CA ASP A 44 19.48 -8.44 -10.52
C ASP A 44 18.14 -7.78 -10.85
N PRO A 45 18.09 -6.44 -10.78
CA PRO A 45 16.85 -5.73 -10.99
C PRO A 45 16.30 -5.79 -12.42
N ASP A 46 17.13 -6.24 -13.36
CA ASP A 46 16.88 -6.34 -14.79
C ASP A 46 16.86 -7.80 -15.26
N PHE A 47 16.67 -8.75 -14.33
CA PHE A 47 16.68 -10.19 -14.62
C PHE A 47 15.82 -10.58 -15.82
N GLU A 48 16.31 -11.55 -16.58
CA GLU A 48 15.57 -12.11 -17.71
C GLU A 48 14.54 -13.15 -17.22
N GLU A 49 13.29 -13.00 -17.67
CA GLU A 49 12.18 -13.88 -17.31
C GLU A 49 12.27 -15.23 -18.05
N LYS A 50 13.03 -16.17 -17.49
CA LYS A 50 13.34 -17.46 -18.13
C LYS A 50 12.33 -18.57 -17.88
N LYS A 51 11.58 -18.49 -16.78
CA LYS A 51 10.61 -19.50 -16.37
C LYS A 51 9.28 -18.83 -16.03
N TRP A 52 8.19 -19.46 -16.46
CA TRP A 52 6.83 -19.00 -16.27
C TRP A 52 6.01 -20.11 -15.63
N VAL A 53 5.15 -19.74 -14.69
CA VAL A 53 4.29 -20.64 -13.93
C VAL A 53 2.83 -20.21 -14.06
N ASP A 54 1.93 -21.19 -14.08
CA ASP A 54 0.50 -20.90 -14.16
C ASP A 54 0.00 -20.47 -12.79
N VAL A 55 -0.53 -19.25 -12.71
CA VAL A 55 -1.10 -18.71 -11.48
C VAL A 55 -2.56 -18.35 -11.69
N ALA A 56 -3.40 -18.75 -10.75
CA ALA A 56 -4.76 -18.28 -10.66
C ALA A 56 -5.09 -17.88 -9.23
N PHE A 57 -5.89 -16.84 -9.05
CA PHE A 57 -6.53 -16.58 -7.78
C PHE A 57 -7.97 -16.12 -7.96
N ASP A 58 -8.81 -16.45 -6.99
CA ASP A 58 -10.17 -15.92 -6.84
C ASP A 58 -10.32 -15.45 -5.39
N ILE A 59 -10.74 -14.20 -5.21
CA ILE A 59 -10.77 -13.51 -3.92
C ILE A 59 -12.14 -12.85 -3.75
N ASP A 60 -12.82 -13.18 -2.66
CA ASP A 60 -14.03 -12.50 -2.19
C ASP A 60 -13.66 -11.56 -1.04
N MET A 61 -14.00 -10.28 -1.17
CA MET A 61 -13.59 -9.21 -0.26
C MET A 61 -14.81 -8.53 0.36
N GLU A 62 -14.80 -8.44 1.69
CA GLU A 62 -15.76 -7.69 2.50
C GLU A 62 -15.08 -6.46 3.10
N MET A 63 -15.60 -5.27 2.79
CA MET A 63 -14.99 -4.02 3.24
C MET A 63 -15.16 -3.85 4.75
N ALA A 64 -14.04 -3.62 5.44
CA ALA A 64 -13.95 -3.56 6.91
C ALA A 64 -13.88 -2.13 7.46
N ALA A 65 -13.78 -1.13 6.58
CA ALA A 65 -13.70 0.27 6.96
C ALA A 65 -14.48 1.16 5.98
N VAL A 66 -14.88 2.34 6.44
CA VAL A 66 -15.34 3.41 5.54
C VAL A 66 -14.19 3.85 4.62
N PRO A 67 -14.46 4.20 3.35
CA PRO A 67 -13.43 4.70 2.46
C PRO A 67 -12.70 5.91 3.04
N TRP A 68 -11.39 5.97 2.84
CA TRP A 68 -10.55 7.11 3.15
C TRP A 68 -10.12 7.78 1.85
N GLN A 69 -10.31 9.08 1.77
CA GLN A 69 -9.78 9.92 0.71
C GLN A 69 -8.62 10.75 1.28
N PRO A 70 -7.42 10.68 0.70
CA PRO A 70 -6.29 11.54 1.09
C PRO A 70 -6.67 13.03 1.12
N GLY A 71 -6.26 13.73 2.19
CA GLY A 71 -6.53 15.15 2.40
C GLY A 71 -7.88 15.45 3.04
N THR A 72 -8.45 14.51 3.79
CA THR A 72 -9.78 14.67 4.44
C THR A 72 -9.75 14.61 5.96
N MET A 73 -8.59 14.35 6.58
CA MET A 73 -8.45 14.25 8.03
C MET A 73 -8.01 15.57 8.67
N THR A 74 -7.21 16.40 7.98
CA THR A 74 -6.75 17.69 8.50
C THR A 74 -6.76 18.82 7.45
N PRO A 75 -6.83 20.10 7.87
CA PRO A 75 -6.67 21.23 6.96
C PRO A 75 -5.32 21.24 6.24
N GLU A 76 -4.23 20.83 6.91
CA GLU A 76 -2.89 20.78 6.31
C GLU A 76 -2.82 19.73 5.20
N ALA A 77 -3.39 18.54 5.43
CA ALA A 77 -3.47 17.48 4.44
C ALA A 77 -4.34 17.91 3.25
N ALA A 78 -5.47 18.59 3.50
CA ALA A 78 -6.32 19.14 2.46
C ALA A 78 -5.58 20.18 1.60
N ALA A 79 -4.82 21.08 2.22
CA ALA A 79 -4.01 22.08 1.51
C ALA A 79 -2.91 21.43 0.66
N ALA A 80 -2.20 20.45 1.20
CA ALA A 80 -1.16 19.71 0.48
C ALA A 80 -1.74 18.94 -0.72
N MET A 81 -2.87 18.26 -0.54
CA MET A 81 -3.56 17.49 -1.59
C MET A 81 -4.24 18.37 -2.65
N GLY A 82 -4.63 19.59 -2.30
CA GLY A 82 -5.11 20.60 -3.26
C GLY A 82 -3.99 21.29 -4.03
N GLY A 83 -2.75 21.18 -3.59
CA GLY A 83 -1.56 21.71 -4.24
C GLY A 83 -0.78 20.68 -5.04
N LYS A 84 0.48 21.02 -5.40
CA LYS A 84 1.37 20.18 -6.22
C LYS A 84 1.62 18.78 -5.65
N GLN A 85 1.55 18.61 -4.33
CA GLN A 85 1.79 17.31 -3.68
C GLN A 85 0.66 16.32 -3.98
N GLY A 86 -0.55 16.81 -4.23
CA GLY A 86 -1.68 16.01 -4.71
C GLY A 86 -1.44 15.42 -6.10
N ASP A 87 -0.64 16.07 -6.95
CA ASP A 87 -0.36 15.59 -8.31
C ASP A 87 0.47 14.29 -8.32
N PHE A 88 1.28 14.05 -7.29
CA PHE A 88 2.02 12.78 -7.11
C PHE A 88 1.08 11.60 -6.84
N MET A 89 -0.09 11.88 -6.27
CA MET A 89 -1.04 10.88 -5.82
C MET A 89 -2.20 10.72 -6.82
N SER A 90 -2.69 11.79 -7.43
CA SER A 90 -3.94 11.82 -8.19
C SER A 90 -5.18 11.41 -7.37
N PRO A 91 -6.40 11.75 -7.82
CA PRO A 91 -7.63 11.44 -7.10
C PRO A 91 -7.76 9.94 -6.81
N ARG A 92 -7.88 9.60 -5.51
CA ARG A 92 -8.08 8.23 -5.04
C ARG A 92 -8.92 8.15 -3.79
N TYR A 93 -9.42 6.95 -3.53
CA TYR A 93 -9.83 6.53 -2.20
C TYR A 93 -9.31 5.12 -1.91
N GLU A 94 -9.27 4.81 -0.62
CA GLU A 94 -8.68 3.61 -0.03
C GLU A 94 -9.67 2.97 0.93
N GLN A 95 -9.78 1.64 0.93
CA GLN A 95 -10.72 0.93 1.80
C GLN A 95 -10.13 -0.40 2.25
N LEU A 96 -10.03 -0.58 3.57
CA LEU A 96 -9.60 -1.85 4.16
C LEU A 96 -10.69 -2.91 4.00
N PHE A 97 -10.27 -4.17 3.89
CA PHE A 97 -11.17 -5.30 3.75
C PHE A 97 -10.64 -6.55 4.45
N HIS A 98 -11.55 -7.46 4.79
CA HIS A 98 -11.28 -8.88 5.03
C HIS A 98 -11.56 -9.67 3.76
N CYS A 99 -10.88 -10.78 3.56
CA CYS A 99 -11.14 -11.63 2.40
C CYS A 99 -10.90 -13.11 2.67
N THR A 100 -11.52 -13.91 1.81
CA THR A 100 -11.23 -15.32 1.62
C THR A 100 -10.97 -15.57 0.16
N GLY A 101 -10.17 -16.58 -0.16
CA GLY A 101 -9.92 -16.93 -1.55
C GLY A 101 -9.13 -18.21 -1.69
N THR A 102 -8.83 -18.51 -2.95
CA THR A 102 -7.98 -19.64 -3.34
C THR A 102 -6.87 -19.11 -4.25
N LEU A 103 -5.64 -19.50 -3.99
CA LEU A 103 -4.46 -19.27 -4.83
C LEU A 103 -4.02 -20.62 -5.41
N THR A 104 -3.93 -20.71 -6.74
CA THR A 104 -3.40 -21.86 -7.45
C THR A 104 -2.07 -21.49 -8.09
N VAL A 105 -1.03 -22.29 -7.84
CA VAL A 105 0.30 -22.16 -8.47
C VAL A 105 0.67 -23.53 -9.04
N ASP A 106 0.90 -23.62 -10.35
CA ASP A 106 1.21 -24.88 -11.07
C ASP A 106 0.25 -26.02 -10.68
N GLY A 107 -1.05 -25.72 -10.69
CA GLY A 107 -2.12 -26.67 -10.38
C GLY A 107 -2.29 -27.00 -8.89
N LYS A 108 -1.46 -26.47 -7.99
CA LYS A 108 -1.58 -26.64 -6.54
C LYS A 108 -2.40 -25.51 -5.94
N ALA A 109 -3.57 -25.84 -5.42
CA ALA A 109 -4.49 -24.88 -4.82
C ALA A 109 -4.26 -24.73 -3.31
N HIS A 110 -4.36 -23.49 -2.82
CA HIS A 110 -4.23 -23.09 -1.44
C HIS A 110 -5.37 -22.14 -1.06
N ASP A 111 -6.22 -22.57 -0.14
CA ASP A 111 -7.23 -21.68 0.44
C ASP A 111 -6.61 -20.76 1.48
N PHE A 112 -7.10 -19.52 1.55
CA PHE A 112 -6.62 -18.54 2.52
C PHE A 112 -7.74 -17.67 3.10
N LYS A 113 -7.45 -17.13 4.28
CA LYS A 113 -8.17 -16.01 4.89
C LYS A 113 -7.18 -14.90 5.14
N ALA A 114 -7.50 -13.69 4.72
CA ALA A 114 -6.58 -12.56 4.81
C ALA A 114 -7.34 -11.25 5.01
N ASN A 115 -6.58 -10.17 5.02
CA ASN A 115 -7.08 -8.81 4.96
C ASN A 115 -6.20 -8.02 4.00
N GLY A 116 -6.66 -6.84 3.58
CA GLY A 116 -5.90 -6.03 2.65
C GLY A 116 -6.49 -4.66 2.43
N LEU A 117 -5.92 -3.96 1.46
CA LEU A 117 -6.29 -2.61 1.08
C LEU A 117 -6.72 -2.57 -0.38
N ARG A 118 -7.91 -2.03 -0.62
CA ARG A 118 -8.41 -1.72 -1.96
C ARG A 118 -8.21 -0.23 -2.25
N ILE A 119 -7.56 0.07 -3.37
CA ILE A 119 -7.43 1.45 -3.88
C ILE A 119 -8.20 1.59 -5.17
N ARG A 120 -8.99 2.66 -5.28
CA ARG A 120 -9.48 3.16 -6.57
C ARG A 120 -8.83 4.50 -6.84
N ARG A 121 -8.06 4.55 -7.91
CA ARG A 121 -7.40 5.77 -8.41
C ARG A 121 -7.85 6.08 -9.82
N THR A 122 -7.91 7.37 -10.15
CA THR A 122 -8.19 7.88 -11.50
C THR A 122 -7.32 9.10 -11.79
N GLY A 123 -7.04 9.36 -13.07
CA GLY A 123 -6.28 10.54 -13.49
C GLY A 123 -4.77 10.29 -13.60
N PHE A 124 -4.08 11.33 -14.07
CA PHE A 124 -2.63 11.35 -14.31
C PHE A 124 -1.86 11.57 -12.99
N ARG A 125 -0.67 10.99 -12.88
CA ARG A 125 0.27 11.28 -11.78
C ARG A 125 1.46 12.06 -12.34
N ALA A 126 1.68 13.27 -11.84
CA ALA A 126 2.80 14.11 -12.25
C ALA A 126 3.98 13.90 -11.32
N PHE A 127 4.78 12.88 -11.60
CA PHE A 127 5.85 12.41 -10.71
C PHE A 127 7.08 13.31 -10.61
N ALA A 128 7.25 14.29 -11.50
CA ALA A 128 8.41 15.18 -11.46
C ALA A 128 8.56 15.86 -10.09
N GLY A 129 9.66 15.60 -9.40
CA GLY A 129 9.94 16.13 -8.05
C GLY A 129 9.43 15.29 -6.88
N PHE A 130 8.87 14.11 -7.13
CA PHE A 130 8.50 13.16 -6.07
C PHE A 130 9.76 12.66 -5.35
N THR A 131 9.74 12.68 -4.01
CA THR A 131 10.90 12.36 -3.16
C THR A 131 10.77 11.02 -2.44
N GLY A 132 9.60 10.41 -2.51
CA GLY A 132 9.31 9.12 -1.92
C GLY A 132 8.04 9.16 -1.07
N HIS A 133 7.77 8.06 -0.35
CA HIS A 133 6.64 7.98 0.57
C HIS A 133 6.80 6.86 1.59
N CYS A 134 5.98 6.91 2.64
CA CYS A 134 5.67 5.81 3.52
C CYS A 134 4.15 5.66 3.56
N TRP A 135 3.64 4.48 3.20
CA TRP A 135 2.22 4.18 3.11
C TRP A 135 1.97 2.84 3.78
N MET A 136 1.13 2.85 4.80
CA MET A 136 0.92 1.70 5.67
C MET A 136 -0.55 1.62 6.03
N SER A 137 -1.09 0.42 6.10
CA SER A 137 -2.43 0.21 6.64
C SER A 137 -2.64 -1.22 7.09
N ALA A 138 -3.50 -1.39 8.09
CA ALA A 138 -3.93 -2.70 8.57
C ALA A 138 -5.29 -2.61 9.27
N ILE A 139 -6.03 -3.71 9.20
CA ILE A 139 -7.23 -3.95 10.02
C ILE A 139 -6.95 -5.13 10.95
N PHE A 140 -7.23 -4.94 12.23
CA PHE A 140 -7.04 -5.91 13.29
C PHE A 140 -8.31 -6.75 13.48
N PRO A 141 -8.18 -7.99 13.99
CA PRO A 141 -9.32 -8.89 14.19
C PRO A 141 -10.33 -8.38 15.24
N ASP A 142 -9.95 -7.43 16.09
CA ASP A 142 -10.82 -6.79 17.08
C ASP A 142 -11.53 -5.53 16.54
N GLY A 143 -11.43 -5.26 15.24
CA GLY A 143 -12.06 -4.12 14.57
C GLY A 143 -11.23 -2.84 14.60
N ARG A 144 -10.13 -2.79 15.37
CA ARG A 144 -9.19 -1.66 15.30
C ARG A 144 -8.48 -1.63 13.96
N GLY A 145 -8.01 -0.46 13.55
CA GLY A 145 -7.29 -0.34 12.28
C GLY A 145 -6.56 0.98 12.17
N PHE A 146 -5.67 1.08 11.19
CA PHE A 146 -5.02 2.33 10.84
C PHE A 146 -4.76 2.39 9.34
N GLY A 147 -4.62 3.62 8.86
CA GLY A 147 -4.07 3.92 7.55
C GLY A 147 -3.32 5.22 7.59
N LEU A 148 -2.21 5.30 6.87
CA LEU A 148 -1.42 6.52 6.74
C LEU A 148 -0.74 6.60 5.40
N ASN A 149 -0.52 7.81 4.89
CA ASN A 149 0.38 8.06 3.79
C ASN A 149 1.11 9.37 4.07
N ALA A 150 2.43 9.34 3.98
CA ALA A 150 3.27 10.51 4.19
C ALA A 150 4.40 10.55 3.17
N TYR A 151 4.79 11.75 2.77
CA TYR A 151 5.98 12.00 1.98
C TYR A 151 7.16 12.36 2.90
N PRO A 152 8.41 12.08 2.51
CA PRO A 152 9.57 12.44 3.31
C PRO A 152 9.62 13.95 3.58
N PRO A 153 10.19 14.37 4.72
CA PRO A 153 10.55 15.76 4.94
C PRO A 153 11.39 16.30 3.77
N ARG A 154 11.19 17.58 3.46
CA ARG A 154 11.89 18.26 2.36
C ARG A 154 13.16 18.92 2.89
N ASP A 155 14.19 18.99 2.05
CA ASP A 155 15.46 19.66 2.39
C ASP A 155 15.29 21.17 2.61
N ASP A 156 14.28 21.78 1.99
CA ASP A 156 13.94 23.20 2.15
C ASP A 156 13.13 23.50 3.42
N GLY A 157 12.75 22.47 4.19
CA GLY A 157 11.97 22.61 5.42
C GLY A 157 10.48 22.94 5.21
N GLU A 158 10.01 23.05 3.96
CA GLU A 158 8.60 23.27 3.69
C GLU A 158 7.75 22.05 4.10
N PRO A 159 6.49 22.27 4.55
CA PRO A 159 5.60 21.18 4.89
C PRO A 159 5.41 20.18 3.75
N THR A 160 5.42 18.90 4.09
CA THR A 160 5.19 17.79 3.17
C THR A 160 3.83 17.16 3.49
N TYR A 161 3.22 16.48 2.51
CA TYR A 161 1.96 15.79 2.74
C TYR A 161 2.18 14.66 3.75
N GLU A 162 1.40 14.68 4.82
CA GLU A 162 1.26 13.58 5.76
C GLU A 162 -0.17 13.51 6.25
N GLU A 163 -0.70 12.30 6.35
CA GLU A 163 -2.04 12.08 6.88
C GLU A 163 -2.14 10.67 7.42
N ALA A 164 -2.80 10.52 8.57
CA ALA A 164 -3.15 9.24 9.13
C ALA A 164 -4.58 9.25 9.68
N TRP A 165 -5.10 8.05 9.92
CA TRP A 165 -6.33 7.82 10.66
C TRP A 165 -6.23 6.51 11.42
N VAL A 166 -7.04 6.40 12.47
CA VAL A 166 -7.13 5.23 13.33
C VAL A 166 -8.61 4.88 13.53
N ILE A 167 -8.94 3.59 13.50
CA ILE A 167 -10.19 3.06 14.04
C ILE A 167 -9.86 2.54 15.43
N ASP A 168 -10.45 3.17 16.45
CA ASP A 168 -10.24 2.78 17.86
C ASP A 168 -11.18 1.63 18.25
N SER A 169 -11.05 1.13 19.48
CA SER A 169 -11.85 -0.01 19.99
C SER A 169 -13.36 0.24 20.03
N ASP A 170 -13.80 1.50 19.97
CA ASP A 170 -15.21 1.88 19.85
C ASP A 170 -15.74 1.81 18.41
N GLY A 171 -14.89 1.44 17.45
CA GLY A 171 -15.20 1.38 16.02
C GLY A 171 -15.21 2.73 15.31
N ARG A 172 -14.91 3.83 16.02
CA ARG A 172 -14.88 5.18 15.44
C ARG A 172 -13.57 5.43 14.72
N ARG A 173 -13.66 5.92 13.48
CA ARG A 173 -12.49 6.44 12.76
C ARG A 173 -12.19 7.87 13.19
N VAL A 174 -10.99 8.10 13.68
CA VAL A 174 -10.44 9.41 14.03
C VAL A 174 -9.25 9.76 13.14
N GLY A 175 -9.11 11.03 12.80
CA GLY A 175 -7.88 11.52 12.17
C GLY A 175 -6.69 11.40 13.12
N ALA A 176 -5.50 11.25 12.56
CA ALA A 176 -4.25 11.18 13.30
C ALA A 176 -3.10 11.83 12.52
N ARG A 177 -2.04 12.18 13.23
CA ARG A 177 -0.76 12.62 12.68
C ARG A 177 0.30 11.54 12.88
N PRO A 178 1.11 11.24 11.86
CA PRO A 178 2.28 10.40 12.07
C PRO A 178 3.33 11.16 12.88
N LEU A 179 3.90 10.50 13.90
CA LEU A 179 5.02 11.04 14.69
C LEU A 179 6.33 10.33 14.36
N GLU A 180 6.27 9.01 14.14
CA GLU A 180 7.42 8.17 13.80
C GLU A 180 7.03 7.23 12.67
N LEU A 181 7.81 7.23 11.58
CA LEU A 181 7.56 6.41 10.39
C LEU A 181 8.83 5.65 9.97
N PRO A 182 8.70 4.40 9.52
CA PRO A 182 9.84 3.56 9.17
C PRO A 182 10.26 3.81 7.71
N TRP A 183 10.85 4.96 7.40
CA TRP A 183 11.33 5.29 6.04
C TRP A 183 12.23 4.20 5.45
N LEU A 184 12.19 4.01 4.12
CA LEU A 184 13.00 3.00 3.44
C LEU A 184 14.47 3.41 3.47
N ARG A 185 15.30 2.67 4.21
CA ARG A 185 16.75 2.94 4.31
C ARG A 185 17.61 1.85 3.71
N LYS A 186 17.07 0.66 3.54
CA LYS A 186 17.77 -0.49 2.95
C LYS A 186 16.74 -1.35 2.23
N LEU A 187 17.19 -2.09 1.24
CA LEU A 187 16.38 -3.11 0.61
C LEU A 187 16.61 -4.45 1.31
N VAL A 188 15.54 -5.10 1.76
CA VAL A 188 15.59 -6.44 2.34
C VAL A 188 14.41 -7.27 1.86
N THR A 189 14.53 -8.59 1.92
CA THR A 189 13.46 -9.52 1.53
C THR A 189 12.43 -9.75 2.64
N GLY A 190 12.78 -9.49 3.91
CA GLY A 190 11.91 -9.63 5.08
C GLY A 190 12.64 -9.36 6.39
N GLY A 191 11.92 -9.41 7.51
CA GLY A 191 12.46 -9.32 8.87
C GLY A 191 12.84 -7.92 9.33
N GLU A 192 12.52 -6.87 8.56
CA GLU A 192 12.81 -5.48 8.95
C GLU A 192 11.79 -4.98 9.97
N ALA A 193 12.28 -4.40 11.05
CA ALA A 193 11.45 -3.66 12.00
C ALA A 193 10.89 -2.40 11.31
N VAL A 194 9.56 -2.29 11.27
CA VAL A 194 8.82 -1.19 10.68
C VAL A 194 7.77 -0.63 11.66
N PRO A 195 8.18 -0.21 12.87
CA PRO A 195 7.26 0.36 13.84
C PRO A 195 6.74 1.72 13.35
N LEU A 196 5.60 2.13 13.91
CA LEU A 196 5.07 3.47 13.73
C LEU A 196 4.48 4.02 15.03
N VAL A 197 4.48 5.36 15.12
CA VAL A 197 3.78 6.08 16.18
C VAL A 197 2.84 7.08 15.54
N LEU A 198 1.58 7.05 15.96
CA LEU A 198 0.53 7.99 15.56
C LEU A 198 0.04 8.78 16.78
N GLU A 199 -0.36 10.02 16.57
CA GLU A 199 -1.11 10.81 17.55
C GLU A 199 -2.48 11.15 16.97
N THR A 200 -3.56 10.72 17.62
CA THR A 200 -4.91 11.10 17.17
C THR A 200 -5.10 12.62 17.29
N LEU A 201 -6.04 13.19 16.55
CA LEU A 201 -6.37 14.62 16.69
C LEU A 201 -6.93 15.00 18.07
N GLU A 202 -7.23 14.00 18.91
CA GLU A 202 -7.65 14.12 20.31
C GLU A 202 -6.47 14.02 21.29
N GLY A 203 -5.24 13.86 20.80
CA GLY A 203 -4.01 13.82 21.59
C GLY A 203 -3.62 12.43 22.13
N LYS A 204 -4.28 11.35 21.67
CA LYS A 204 -3.91 9.98 22.07
C LYS A 204 -2.74 9.49 21.24
N ARG A 205 -1.62 9.18 21.90
CA ARG A 205 -0.47 8.52 21.28
C ARG A 205 -0.70 7.01 21.16
N ILE A 206 -0.41 6.46 19.98
CA ILE A 206 -0.58 5.05 19.64
C ILE A 206 0.73 4.56 19.02
N ALA A 207 1.36 3.57 19.65
CA ALA A 207 2.54 2.90 19.13
C ALA A 207 2.15 1.52 18.60
N ILE A 208 2.62 1.20 17.40
CA ILE A 208 2.33 -0.06 16.71
C ILE A 208 3.66 -0.64 16.25
N ASP A 209 3.97 -1.84 16.74
CA ASP A 209 5.13 -2.58 16.27
C ASP A 209 4.86 -3.17 14.89
N GLY A 210 5.92 -3.34 14.10
CA GLY A 210 5.82 -3.89 12.75
C GLY A 210 7.07 -4.70 12.39
N VAL A 211 6.90 -5.83 11.70
CA VAL A 211 8.00 -6.60 11.10
C VAL A 211 7.60 -7.08 9.71
N THR A 212 8.40 -6.76 8.68
CA THR A 212 8.14 -7.20 7.30
C THR A 212 8.30 -8.72 7.17
N PHE A 213 7.52 -9.37 6.31
CA PHE A 213 7.65 -10.82 6.06
C PHE A 213 7.68 -11.22 4.59
N THR A 214 7.33 -10.30 3.68
CA THR A 214 7.53 -10.47 2.24
C THR A 214 7.68 -9.09 1.62
N ASN A 215 8.67 -8.93 0.76
CA ASN A 215 8.99 -7.69 0.09
C ASN A 215 9.23 -7.94 -1.41
N THR A 216 8.91 -6.96 -2.23
CA THR A 216 9.38 -6.82 -3.60
C THR A 216 9.76 -5.36 -3.85
N ARG A 217 10.52 -5.07 -4.89
CA ARG A 217 10.83 -3.68 -5.29
C ARG A 217 10.68 -3.45 -6.78
N SER A 218 10.43 -2.20 -7.15
CA SER A 218 10.25 -1.75 -8.54
C SER A 218 11.46 -2.13 -9.40
N ARG A 219 11.26 -2.75 -10.57
CA ARG A 219 12.34 -3.13 -11.52
C ARG A 219 13.29 -1.98 -11.88
N GLY A 220 14.54 -2.32 -12.20
CA GLY A 220 15.56 -1.34 -12.60
C GLY A 220 15.29 -0.78 -13.99
N GLY A 221 15.90 0.39 -14.29
CA GLY A 221 16.30 0.87 -15.62
C GLY A 221 15.25 1.06 -16.73
N HIS A 222 14.41 0.08 -17.02
CA HIS A 222 13.60 0.01 -18.23
C HIS A 222 12.25 0.74 -18.14
N VAL A 223 11.89 1.27 -16.97
CA VAL A 223 10.61 1.96 -16.72
C VAL A 223 10.79 3.46 -16.44
N LEU A 224 12.02 3.92 -16.17
CA LEU A 224 12.30 5.34 -16.01
C LEU A 224 12.62 5.94 -17.38
N PRO A 225 11.97 7.04 -17.80
CA PRO A 225 12.42 7.79 -18.96
C PRO A 225 13.92 8.08 -18.85
N PRO A 226 14.70 8.03 -19.94
CA PRO A 226 16.15 8.28 -19.92
C PRO A 226 16.54 9.59 -19.23
N ASP A 227 15.62 10.55 -19.22
CA ASP A 227 15.78 11.92 -18.71
C ASP A 227 15.48 12.02 -17.21
N TRP A 228 15.02 10.95 -16.55
CA TRP A 228 14.72 10.98 -15.13
C TRP A 228 16.00 10.89 -14.29
N PRO A 229 16.01 11.53 -13.10
CA PRO A 229 17.18 11.51 -12.23
C PRO A 229 17.59 10.08 -11.85
N LYS A 230 18.88 9.79 -11.85
CA LYS A 230 19.42 8.53 -11.30
C LYS A 230 19.03 8.32 -9.83
N ASP A 231 18.81 9.43 -9.12
CA ASP A 231 18.39 9.46 -7.72
C ASP A 231 16.85 9.41 -7.55
N TRP A 232 16.14 8.88 -8.55
CA TRP A 232 14.70 8.68 -8.49
C TRP A 232 14.32 7.66 -7.40
N PRO A 233 13.27 7.90 -6.59
CA PRO A 233 12.90 6.99 -5.51
C PRO A 233 12.69 5.53 -5.95
N ILE A 234 13.38 4.61 -5.27
CA ILE A 234 13.14 3.17 -5.40
C ILE A 234 11.92 2.82 -4.54
N VAL A 235 10.96 2.09 -5.11
CA VAL A 235 9.76 1.67 -4.39
C VAL A 235 9.92 0.23 -3.92
N GLN A 236 9.69 -0.01 -2.63
CA GLN A 236 9.52 -1.33 -2.02
C GLN A 236 8.05 -1.53 -1.63
N GLN A 237 7.44 -2.60 -2.14
CA GLN A 237 6.12 -3.07 -1.76
C GLN A 237 6.25 -4.30 -0.87
N SER A 238 5.56 -4.29 0.26
CA SER A 238 5.75 -5.30 1.30
C SER A 238 4.47 -5.55 2.08
N HIS A 239 4.47 -6.67 2.80
CA HIS A 239 3.56 -6.90 3.90
C HIS A 239 4.33 -7.02 5.22
N ALA A 240 3.68 -6.62 6.30
CA ALA A 240 4.22 -6.70 7.64
C ALA A 240 3.21 -7.34 8.60
N PHE A 241 3.73 -7.96 9.64
CA PHE A 241 2.98 -8.24 10.84
C PHE A 241 2.97 -6.99 11.70
N TYR A 242 1.79 -6.55 12.10
CA TYR A 242 1.61 -5.42 13.01
C TYR A 242 1.11 -5.90 14.37
N THR A 243 1.59 -5.28 15.44
CA THR A 243 1.12 -5.54 16.81
C THR A 243 0.74 -4.24 17.49
N TRP A 244 -0.51 -4.15 17.93
CA TRP A 244 -1.06 -3.01 18.67
C TRP A 244 -1.73 -3.51 19.95
N ASP A 245 -1.15 -3.15 21.09
CA ASP A 245 -1.58 -3.58 22.43
C ASP A 245 -1.76 -5.11 22.53
N GLY A 246 -0.78 -5.86 22.01
CA GLY A 246 -0.77 -7.32 22.04
C GLY A 246 -1.66 -8.01 20.98
N VAL A 247 -2.51 -7.27 20.27
CA VAL A 247 -3.30 -7.83 19.16
C VAL A 247 -2.47 -7.77 17.88
N ARG A 248 -2.45 -8.85 17.11
CA ARG A 248 -1.63 -8.99 15.90
C ARG A 248 -2.50 -9.13 14.65
N THR A 249 -2.05 -8.50 13.57
CA THR A 249 -2.61 -8.68 12.22
C THR A 249 -1.49 -8.65 11.18
N THR A 250 -1.84 -8.91 9.92
CA THR A 250 -1.02 -8.55 8.76
C THR A 250 -1.56 -7.27 8.14
N GLY A 251 -0.71 -6.50 7.47
CA GLY A 251 -1.14 -5.37 6.66
C GLY A 251 -0.10 -5.02 5.60
N MET A 252 -0.41 -4.01 4.81
CA MET A 252 0.49 -3.55 3.75
C MET A 252 1.47 -2.51 4.29
N ILE A 253 2.64 -2.46 3.66
CA ILE A 253 3.58 -1.35 3.74
C ILE A 253 4.22 -1.16 2.37
N GLU A 254 4.07 0.04 1.83
CA GLU A 254 4.78 0.48 0.64
C GLU A 254 5.60 1.70 1.01
N ARG A 255 6.89 1.65 0.71
CA ARG A 255 7.81 2.74 0.98
C ARG A 255 8.63 3.03 -0.25
N SER A 256 9.00 4.29 -0.41
CA SER A 256 9.99 4.67 -1.40
C SER A 256 10.89 5.77 -0.89
N SER A 257 12.14 5.72 -1.31
CA SER A 257 13.16 6.69 -0.91
C SER A 257 14.19 6.81 -2.03
N LYS A 258 14.81 7.98 -2.11
CA LYS A 258 15.89 8.22 -3.06
C LYS A 258 17.10 7.34 -2.73
N PRO A 259 17.80 6.78 -3.72
CA PRO A 259 19.07 6.06 -3.52
C PRO A 259 20.06 6.81 -2.61
N SER A 260 20.17 8.13 -2.74
CA SER A 260 21.07 8.99 -1.96
C SER A 260 20.83 8.98 -0.44
N VAL A 261 19.68 8.51 0.02
CA VAL A 261 19.33 8.43 1.44
C VAL A 261 19.21 6.98 1.95
N MET A 262 19.60 6.02 1.11
CA MET A 262 19.58 4.59 1.37
C MET A 262 21.01 4.03 1.48
N ASP A 263 21.13 2.90 2.16
CA ASP A 263 22.31 2.03 2.22
C ASP A 263 22.13 0.93 1.16
N LEU A 264 22.72 1.14 -0.03
CA LEU A 264 22.62 0.29 -1.22
C LEU A 264 23.97 -0.35 -1.56
#